data_AF-A0A4R5MJI0-F1
#
_entry.id   AF-A0A4R5MJI0-F1
#
_cell.length_a   1.000
_cell.length_b   1.000
_cell.length_c   1.000
_cell.angle_alpha   90.00
_cell.angle_beta   90.00
_cell.angle_gamma   90.00
#
_symmetry.space_group_name_H-M   'P 1'
#
loop_
_entity.id
_entity.type
_entity.pdbx_description
1 polymer ?
#
loop_
_entity_poly.entity_id
_entity_poly.type
_entity_poly.pdbx_seq_one_letter_code
_entity_poly.pdbx_strand_id
1 'polypeptide(L)'
;MFNKLQFIHPNIFNITKRKEFVADLSLNGYVDHAFEFAFNMTFGAEGHHRDHRTGGQHQRQKAELFINAFQGKLAEFGVYRKLTDNKIDVNKPDLRIMGAGLWDDFDFICGSKKISVKSAAHFSNLMLLEQKDWSKNGAYIPNLEGGNSQYDYFIFCRIKPDGKQMLRDHKDIFLKDEVDKIELKRLIINGQSWLIDIAGFIAHEDLVSIINGEFILPQKALLNGKTEMDAANYYVQSGDLHPLSDLVTELKSSI
;
A
#
# COMPACT_ATOMS: atom_id res chain seq x y z
N MET A 1 -15.23 -14.97 6.76
CA MET A 1 -15.11 -15.74 5.50
C MET A 1 -15.02 -14.76 4.35
N PHE A 2 -13.96 -14.80 3.56
CA PHE A 2 -13.72 -13.88 2.44
C PHE A 2 -14.60 -14.22 1.22
N ASN A 3 -15.00 -13.20 0.48
CA ASN A 3 -15.87 -13.35 -0.69
C ASN A 3 -15.07 -13.11 -1.99
N LYS A 4 -15.28 -13.98 -2.99
CA LYS A 4 -14.75 -13.75 -4.33
C LYS A 4 -15.44 -12.55 -4.99
N LEU A 5 -14.73 -11.88 -5.89
CA LEU A 5 -15.31 -10.91 -6.81
C LEU A 5 -16.37 -11.58 -7.68
N GLN A 6 -17.38 -10.81 -8.07
CA GLN A 6 -18.38 -11.29 -9.01
C GLN A 6 -17.79 -11.30 -10.42
N PHE A 7 -17.78 -12.46 -11.06
CA PHE A 7 -17.47 -12.62 -12.47
C PHE A 7 -18.70 -12.31 -13.31
N ILE A 8 -18.61 -11.34 -14.22
CA ILE A 8 -19.75 -10.91 -15.06
C ILE A 8 -19.66 -11.51 -16.47
N HIS A 9 -18.50 -11.36 -17.08
CA HIS A 9 -18.18 -11.77 -18.44
C HIS A 9 -16.68 -12.10 -18.46
N PRO A 10 -16.17 -12.90 -19.42
CA PRO A 10 -14.73 -13.03 -19.65
C PRO A 10 -13.95 -11.75 -19.36
N ASN A 11 -13.03 -11.84 -18.39
CA ASN A 11 -12.15 -10.78 -17.91
C ASN A 11 -12.79 -9.56 -17.22
N ILE A 12 -14.07 -9.58 -16.82
CA ILE A 12 -14.71 -8.49 -16.07
C ILE A 12 -15.09 -8.96 -14.66
N PHE A 13 -14.55 -8.25 -13.65
CA PHE A 13 -14.73 -8.57 -12.23
C PHE A 13 -15.31 -7.37 -11.48
N ASN A 14 -16.33 -7.61 -10.65
CA ASN A 14 -16.99 -6.58 -9.86
C ASN A 14 -16.82 -6.80 -8.36
N ILE A 15 -16.59 -5.70 -7.64
CA ILE A 15 -16.52 -5.69 -6.18
C ILE A 15 -17.95 -5.76 -5.61
N THR A 16 -18.20 -6.76 -4.76
CA THR A 16 -19.49 -7.01 -4.10
C THR A 16 -19.48 -6.67 -2.62
N LYS A 17 -18.31 -6.61 -1.98
CA LYS A 17 -18.13 -6.30 -0.56
C LYS A 17 -17.31 -5.02 -0.42
N ARG A 18 -18.01 -3.93 -0.12
CA ARG A 18 -17.41 -2.58 -0.05
C ARG A 18 -17.45 -2.07 1.38
N LYS A 19 -16.48 -1.23 1.70
CA LYS A 19 -16.49 -0.41 2.91
C LYS A 19 -16.45 1.05 2.48
N GLU A 20 -17.36 1.86 3.01
CA GLU A 20 -17.30 3.31 2.80
C GLU A 20 -15.98 3.87 3.34
N PHE A 21 -15.48 4.94 2.70
CA PHE A 21 -14.29 5.61 3.20
C PHE A 21 -14.64 6.42 4.44
N VAL A 22 -13.98 6.16 5.56
CA VAL A 22 -14.17 6.89 6.82
C VAL A 22 -12.81 7.38 7.29
N ALA A 23 -12.62 8.70 7.30
CA ALA A 23 -11.35 9.28 7.73
C ALA A 23 -11.10 8.98 9.21
N ASP A 24 -10.06 8.21 9.51
CA ASP A 24 -9.60 7.91 10.86
C ASP A 24 -8.80 9.07 11.45
N LEU A 25 -7.88 9.62 10.66
CA LEU A 25 -6.86 10.56 11.12
C LEU A 25 -6.49 11.56 10.02
N SER A 26 -6.12 12.77 10.43
CA SER A 26 -5.35 13.68 9.57
C SER A 26 -3.87 13.33 9.65
N LEU A 27 -3.21 13.35 8.49
CA LEU A 27 -1.79 13.06 8.33
C LEU A 27 -0.91 14.31 8.24
N ASN A 28 -1.48 15.51 8.41
CA ASN A 28 -0.78 16.79 8.15
C ASN A 28 0.60 16.89 8.85
N GLY A 29 0.75 16.34 10.06
CA GLY A 29 2.04 16.33 10.79
C GLY A 29 3.13 15.42 10.20
N TYR A 30 2.82 14.58 9.22
CA TYR A 30 3.74 13.65 8.58
C TYR A 30 3.92 13.89 7.08
N VAL A 31 3.17 14.82 6.49
CA VAL A 31 3.19 15.08 5.05
C VAL A 31 4.57 15.50 4.57
N ASP A 32 5.24 16.40 5.28
CA ASP A 32 6.60 16.81 4.93
C ASP A 32 7.59 15.64 4.99
N HIS A 33 7.53 14.79 6.03
CA HIS A 33 8.42 13.64 6.14
C HIS A 33 8.24 12.64 5.00
N ALA A 34 6.99 12.30 4.66
CA ALA A 34 6.69 11.41 3.54
C ALA A 34 7.09 12.03 2.19
N PHE A 35 6.91 13.35 2.04
CA PHE A 35 7.31 14.08 0.84
C PHE A 35 8.81 14.02 0.62
N GLU A 36 9.60 14.37 1.63
CA GLU A 36 11.07 14.39 1.56
C GLU A 36 11.62 13.00 1.23
N PHE A 37 11.10 11.96 1.89
CA PHE A 37 11.43 10.57 1.58
C PHE A 37 11.14 10.22 0.11
N ALA A 38 9.91 10.45 -0.34
CA ALA A 38 9.50 10.09 -1.70
C ALA A 38 10.27 10.87 -2.76
N PHE A 39 10.55 12.15 -2.50
CA PHE A 39 11.30 13.01 -3.41
C PHE A 39 12.73 12.50 -3.58
N ASN A 40 13.44 12.24 -2.48
CA ASN A 40 14.83 11.80 -2.53
C ASN A 40 14.98 10.40 -3.16
N MET A 41 14.01 9.51 -2.91
CA MET A 41 13.94 8.20 -3.56
C MET A 41 13.85 8.29 -5.09
N THR A 42 13.20 9.33 -5.64
CA THR A 42 12.82 9.40 -7.06
C THR A 42 13.53 10.50 -7.85
N PHE A 43 13.27 11.76 -7.52
CA PHE A 43 13.79 12.93 -8.24
C PHE A 43 15.11 13.43 -7.66
N GLY A 44 15.37 13.18 -6.37
CA GLY A 44 16.65 13.54 -5.71
C GLY A 44 17.83 12.66 -6.08
N ALA A 45 17.63 11.60 -6.88
CA ALA A 45 18.65 10.66 -7.36
C ALA A 45 19.43 9.91 -6.26
N GLU A 46 18.87 9.78 -5.06
CA GLU A 46 19.51 9.07 -3.94
C GLU A 46 19.02 7.61 -3.80
N GLY A 47 17.91 7.23 -4.45
CA GLY A 47 17.29 5.89 -4.34
C GLY A 47 17.38 5.02 -5.59
N HIS A 48 17.24 3.69 -5.41
CA HIS A 48 17.07 2.72 -6.49
C HIS A 48 15.60 2.27 -6.59
N HIS A 49 15.00 2.36 -7.77
CA HIS A 49 13.64 1.87 -8.02
C HIS A 49 13.62 0.67 -8.96
N ARG A 50 12.57 -0.15 -8.83
CA ARG A 50 12.15 -1.06 -9.90
C ARG A 50 11.28 -0.28 -10.88
N ASP A 51 11.72 -0.18 -12.13
CA ASP A 51 11.01 0.56 -13.19
C ASP A 51 9.68 -0.10 -13.60
N HIS A 52 9.47 -1.36 -13.19
CA HIS A 52 8.28 -2.16 -13.46
C HIS A 52 7.73 -2.82 -12.18
N ARG A 53 6.42 -3.10 -12.15
CA ARG A 53 5.81 -4.04 -11.18
C ARG A 53 6.23 -5.46 -11.49
N THR A 54 6.25 -6.38 -10.50
CA THR A 54 6.66 -7.77 -10.75
C THR A 54 5.62 -8.45 -11.65
N GLY A 55 5.96 -8.60 -12.92
CA GLY A 55 5.05 -9.16 -13.93
C GLY A 55 4.10 -8.15 -14.59
N GLY A 56 4.20 -6.86 -14.26
CA GLY A 56 3.58 -5.79 -15.03
C GLY A 56 4.37 -5.48 -16.31
N GLN A 57 3.72 -4.81 -17.26
CA GLN A 57 4.38 -4.35 -18.50
C GLN A 57 4.53 -2.83 -18.54
N HIS A 58 3.83 -2.11 -17.65
CA HIS A 58 3.91 -0.65 -17.57
C HIS A 58 5.25 -0.20 -16.99
N GLN A 59 5.94 0.69 -17.72
CA GLN A 59 7.11 1.41 -17.22
C GLN A 59 6.62 2.62 -16.43
N ARG A 60 6.90 2.65 -15.12
CA ARG A 60 6.43 3.74 -14.26
C ARG A 60 7.29 4.98 -14.44
N GLN A 61 6.65 6.11 -14.74
CA GLN A 61 7.31 7.42 -14.76
C GLN A 61 7.74 7.82 -13.34
N LYS A 62 8.76 8.67 -13.20
CA LYS A 62 9.24 9.11 -11.88
C LYS A 62 8.14 9.75 -11.03
N ALA A 63 7.24 10.53 -11.63
CA ALA A 63 6.09 11.08 -10.94
C ALA A 63 5.16 10.00 -10.36
N GLU A 64 4.97 8.88 -11.06
CA GLU A 64 4.21 7.73 -10.58
C GLU A 64 4.95 6.99 -9.46
N LEU A 65 6.27 6.82 -9.57
CA LEU A 65 7.09 6.26 -8.48
C LEU A 65 7.02 7.15 -7.23
N PHE A 66 7.12 8.47 -7.41
CA PHE A 66 7.10 9.45 -6.33
C PHE A 66 5.80 9.35 -5.56
N ILE A 67 4.66 9.40 -6.25
CA ILE A 67 3.38 9.43 -5.56
C ILE A 67 3.04 8.10 -4.89
N ASN A 68 3.47 6.97 -5.48
CA ASN A 68 3.33 5.67 -4.85
C ASN A 68 4.17 5.57 -3.57
N ALA A 69 5.43 6.05 -3.60
CA ALA A 69 6.31 6.07 -2.42
C ALA A 69 5.78 7.01 -1.34
N PHE A 70 5.33 8.20 -1.73
CA PHE A 70 4.71 9.18 -0.85
C PHE A 70 3.46 8.63 -0.16
N GLN A 71 2.54 8.02 -0.92
CA GLN A 71 1.33 7.42 -0.38
C GLN A 71 1.64 6.23 0.54
N GLY A 72 2.60 5.39 0.17
CA GLY A 72 3.08 4.28 1.02
C GLY A 72 3.58 4.78 2.37
N LYS A 73 4.52 5.74 2.35
CA LYS A 73 5.11 6.29 3.57
C LYS A 73 4.09 7.05 4.43
N LEU A 74 3.15 7.76 3.81
CA LEU A 74 2.03 8.38 4.53
C LEU A 74 1.16 7.34 5.25
N ALA A 75 0.87 6.21 4.60
CA ALA A 75 0.08 5.14 5.20
C ALA A 75 0.81 4.52 6.41
N GLU A 76 2.11 4.28 6.30
CA GLU A 76 2.94 3.84 7.43
C GLU A 76 2.82 4.81 8.61
N PHE A 77 3.01 6.12 8.40
CA PHE A 77 2.86 7.11 9.47
C PHE A 77 1.45 7.14 10.08
N GLY A 78 0.41 6.95 9.27
CA GLY A 78 -0.97 6.85 9.76
C GLY A 78 -1.19 5.63 10.65
N VAL A 79 -0.68 4.46 10.26
CA VAL A 79 -0.73 3.23 11.06
C VAL A 79 0.08 3.39 12.34
N TYR A 80 1.31 3.91 12.25
CA TYR A 80 2.16 4.20 13.41
C TYR A 80 1.39 5.01 14.45
N ARG A 81 0.83 6.16 14.04
CA ARG A 81 0.05 7.02 14.94
C ARG A 81 -1.13 6.28 15.57
N LYS A 82 -1.88 5.53 14.78
CA LYS A 82 -3.05 4.78 15.28
C LYS A 82 -2.66 3.73 16.33
N LEU A 83 -1.56 3.01 16.11
CA LEU A 83 -1.05 2.01 17.05
C LEU A 83 -0.51 2.66 18.33
N THR A 84 0.26 3.75 18.22
CA THR A 84 0.79 4.48 19.38
C THR A 84 -0.30 5.17 20.18
N ASP A 85 -1.34 5.73 19.54
CA ASP A 85 -2.51 6.30 20.21
C ASP A 85 -3.26 5.21 21.02
N ASN A 86 -3.15 3.94 20.61
CA ASN A 86 -3.65 2.78 21.33
C ASN A 86 -2.66 2.19 22.35
N LYS A 87 -1.52 2.85 22.60
CA LYS A 87 -0.44 2.41 23.51
C LYS A 87 0.22 1.10 23.09
N ILE A 88 0.31 0.84 21.79
CA ILE A 88 1.07 -0.27 21.24
C ILE A 88 2.47 0.26 20.90
N ASP A 89 3.49 -0.41 21.42
CA ASP A 89 4.89 -0.07 21.13
C ASP A 89 5.31 -0.68 19.78
N VAL A 90 5.70 0.18 18.85
CA VAL A 90 6.14 -0.16 17.50
C VAL A 90 7.27 0.76 17.07
N ASN A 91 8.14 0.29 16.19
CA ASN A 91 9.15 1.13 15.56
C ASN A 91 8.51 2.30 14.80
N LYS A 92 9.16 3.45 14.83
CA LYS A 92 8.77 4.59 13.98
C LYS A 92 9.07 4.24 12.51
N PRO A 93 8.23 4.67 11.55
CA PRO A 93 8.52 4.50 10.13
C PRO A 93 9.89 5.04 9.74
N ASP A 94 10.65 4.23 9.02
CA ASP A 94 12.00 4.59 8.59
C ASP A 94 11.98 5.58 7.41
N LEU A 95 12.89 6.53 7.43
CA LEU A 95 13.12 7.53 6.38
C LEU A 95 14.48 7.34 5.69
N ARG A 96 15.27 6.35 6.09
CA ARG A 96 16.53 6.01 5.43
C ARG A 96 16.26 5.53 4.00
N ILE A 97 17.09 5.99 3.08
CA ILE A 97 17.08 5.57 1.68
C ILE A 97 18.11 4.45 1.55
N MET A 98 17.65 3.22 1.42
CA MET A 98 18.52 2.06 1.28
C MET A 98 18.94 1.87 -0.18
N GLY A 99 20.22 1.51 -0.40
CA GLY A 99 20.75 1.17 -1.72
C GLY A 99 20.13 -0.12 -2.29
N ALA A 100 20.28 -0.35 -3.60
CA ALA A 100 19.76 -1.54 -4.26
C ALA A 100 20.22 -2.83 -3.55
N GLY A 101 19.27 -3.68 -3.15
CA GLY A 101 19.54 -4.99 -2.55
C GLY A 101 19.24 -5.11 -1.05
N LEU A 102 18.91 -4.02 -0.38
CA LEU A 102 18.41 -4.01 1.00
C LEU A 102 17.02 -3.37 1.00
N TRP A 103 15.97 -4.19 0.98
CA TRP A 103 14.60 -3.72 1.14
C TRP A 103 14.24 -3.84 2.63
N ASP A 104 13.55 -2.85 3.19
CA ASP A 104 13.06 -2.96 4.56
C ASP A 104 12.26 -4.26 4.71
N ASP A 105 12.66 -5.04 5.70
CA ASP A 105 12.17 -6.39 5.92
C ASP A 105 10.68 -6.40 6.31
N PHE A 106 10.22 -5.36 7.01
CA PHE A 106 8.85 -5.18 7.49
C PHE A 106 8.56 -3.71 7.82
N ASP A 107 7.29 -3.32 7.78
CA ASP A 107 6.90 -1.94 8.09
C ASP A 107 6.89 -1.71 9.61
N PHE A 108 6.37 -2.68 10.37
CA PHE A 108 6.41 -2.66 11.84
C PHE A 108 6.76 -4.00 12.47
N ILE A 109 7.43 -3.93 13.63
CA ILE A 109 7.51 -5.01 14.62
C ILE A 109 6.79 -4.57 15.90
N CYS A 110 5.95 -5.46 16.42
CA CYS A 110 5.36 -5.38 17.77
C CYS A 110 5.62 -6.69 18.50
N GLY A 111 6.53 -6.69 19.49
CA GLY A 111 7.01 -7.94 20.10
C GLY A 111 7.69 -8.84 19.06
N SER A 112 7.15 -10.04 18.82
CA SER A 112 7.61 -10.94 17.76
C SER A 112 6.83 -10.82 16.44
N LYS A 113 5.79 -9.97 16.40
CA LYS A 113 4.86 -9.86 15.28
C LYS A 113 5.34 -8.89 14.22
N LYS A 114 5.37 -9.34 12.97
CA LYS A 114 5.74 -8.54 11.78
C LYS A 114 4.50 -8.09 11.03
N ILE A 115 4.41 -6.79 10.73
CA ILE A 115 3.25 -6.18 10.09
C ILE A 115 3.68 -5.53 8.77
N SER A 116 2.89 -5.74 7.72
CA SER A 116 3.00 -4.98 6.47
C SER A 116 1.82 -4.03 6.28
N VAL A 117 2.08 -2.84 5.75
CA VAL A 117 1.08 -1.85 5.38
C VAL A 117 0.91 -1.82 3.86
N LYS A 118 -0.32 -1.92 3.39
CA LYS A 118 -0.69 -1.76 1.98
C LYS A 118 -1.58 -0.54 1.83
N SER A 119 -1.25 0.34 0.90
CA SER A 119 -2.00 1.58 0.66
C SER A 119 -2.64 1.63 -0.72
N ALA A 120 -3.78 2.30 -0.81
CA ALA A 120 -4.46 2.62 -2.07
C ALA A 120 -5.14 3.99 -1.99
N ALA A 121 -5.65 4.49 -3.11
CA ALA A 121 -6.49 5.68 -3.14
C ALA A 121 -7.82 5.45 -2.38
N HIS A 122 -8.40 6.51 -1.83
CA HIS A 122 -9.62 6.51 -1.01
C HIS A 122 -10.82 5.73 -1.58
N PHE A 123 -11.00 5.72 -2.91
CA PHE A 123 -12.10 5.00 -3.57
C PHE A 123 -11.82 3.50 -3.75
N SER A 124 -10.59 3.03 -3.53
CA SER A 124 -10.26 1.61 -3.65
C SER A 124 -11.00 0.80 -2.60
N ASN A 125 -11.48 -0.37 -3.03
CA ASN A 125 -12.12 -1.35 -2.17
C ASN A 125 -11.41 -2.71 -2.25
N LEU A 126 -10.20 -2.77 -2.82
CA LEU A 126 -9.36 -3.97 -2.86
C LEU A 126 -8.00 -3.70 -2.25
N MET A 127 -7.62 -4.55 -1.30
CA MET A 127 -6.22 -4.79 -0.98
C MET A 127 -5.67 -5.75 -2.02
N LEU A 128 -4.57 -5.37 -2.67
CA LEU A 128 -3.95 -6.14 -3.75
C LEU A 128 -2.53 -6.55 -3.38
N LEU A 129 -2.18 -7.79 -3.72
CA LEU A 129 -0.85 -8.37 -3.53
C LEU A 129 -0.41 -9.02 -4.84
N GLU A 130 0.71 -8.57 -5.42
CA GLU A 130 1.16 -9.05 -6.74
C GLU A 130 1.47 -10.54 -6.69
N GLN A 131 0.76 -11.35 -7.49
CA GLN A 131 0.75 -12.81 -7.35
C GLN A 131 2.15 -13.43 -7.40
N LYS A 132 3.03 -12.86 -8.23
CA LYS A 132 4.40 -13.35 -8.46
C LYS A 132 5.34 -13.13 -7.28
N ASP A 133 4.99 -12.26 -6.35
CA ASP A 133 5.82 -11.98 -5.19
C ASP A 133 5.50 -12.88 -3.98
N TRP A 134 4.54 -13.80 -4.10
CA TRP A 134 4.09 -14.64 -2.97
C TRP A 134 4.16 -16.13 -3.28
N SER A 135 4.72 -16.89 -2.34
CA SER A 135 4.69 -18.35 -2.35
C SER A 135 3.33 -18.90 -1.92
N LYS A 136 3.11 -20.20 -2.12
CA LYS A 136 1.87 -20.89 -1.67
C LYS A 136 1.64 -20.83 -0.16
N ASN A 137 2.71 -20.66 0.63
CA ASN A 137 2.65 -20.58 2.09
C ASN A 137 2.63 -19.12 2.58
N GLY A 138 2.26 -18.16 1.74
CA GLY A 138 2.17 -16.75 2.15
C GLY A 138 3.52 -16.07 2.43
N ALA A 139 4.65 -16.70 2.10
CA ALA A 139 5.96 -16.06 2.20
C ALA A 139 6.21 -15.12 1.02
N TYR A 140 6.71 -13.92 1.30
CA TYR A 140 7.12 -12.91 0.33
C TYR A 140 8.45 -13.32 -0.32
N ILE A 141 8.38 -13.69 -1.60
CA ILE A 141 9.48 -14.26 -2.38
C ILE A 141 10.72 -13.35 -2.41
N PRO A 142 10.59 -12.02 -2.60
CA PRO A 142 11.76 -11.13 -2.64
C PRO A 142 12.60 -11.11 -1.35
N ASN A 143 12.03 -11.49 -0.20
CA ASN A 143 12.74 -11.48 1.09
C ASN A 143 13.06 -12.91 1.60
N LEU A 144 12.99 -13.94 0.74
CA LEU A 144 13.26 -15.32 1.15
C LEU A 144 14.69 -15.53 1.66
N GLU A 145 15.68 -14.96 0.97
CA GLU A 145 17.10 -15.13 1.31
C GLU A 145 17.48 -14.42 2.63
N GLY A 146 16.76 -13.35 2.98
CA GLY A 146 16.99 -12.57 4.21
C GLY A 146 16.33 -13.12 5.47
N GLY A 147 15.55 -14.21 5.37
CA GLY A 147 14.81 -14.75 6.52
C GLY A 147 13.60 -13.91 6.97
N ASN A 148 13.23 -12.89 6.20
CA ASN A 148 12.19 -11.92 6.52
C ASN A 148 11.03 -11.92 5.51
N SER A 149 10.74 -13.10 4.97
CA SER A 149 9.66 -13.31 4.01
C SER A 149 8.28 -13.48 4.68
N GLN A 150 8.22 -13.67 6.00
CA GLN A 150 6.98 -13.95 6.71
C GLN A 150 6.45 -12.72 7.44
N TYR A 151 5.17 -12.42 7.22
CA TYR A 151 4.42 -11.38 7.92
C TYR A 151 3.26 -12.02 8.67
N ASP A 152 3.03 -11.59 9.90
CA ASP A 152 1.89 -12.00 10.72
C ASP A 152 0.61 -11.28 10.31
N TYR A 153 0.71 -9.99 9.95
CA TYR A 153 -0.46 -9.17 9.60
C TYR A 153 -0.22 -8.24 8.42
N PHE A 154 -1.30 -7.97 7.69
CA PHE A 154 -1.33 -7.01 6.59
C PHE A 154 -2.44 -5.99 6.83
N ILE A 155 -2.08 -4.73 7.02
CA ILE A 155 -3.02 -3.63 7.25
C ILE A 155 -3.30 -2.93 5.93
N PHE A 156 -4.58 -2.81 5.55
CA PHE A 156 -4.99 -2.08 4.37
C PHE A 156 -5.44 -0.67 4.71
N CYS A 157 -4.79 0.30 4.09
CA CYS A 157 -5.03 1.73 4.26
C CYS A 157 -5.49 2.36 2.95
N ARG A 158 -6.33 3.39 3.08
CA ARG A 158 -6.81 4.21 1.98
C ARG A 158 -6.48 5.66 2.25
N ILE A 159 -5.97 6.36 1.24
CA ILE A 159 -5.48 7.73 1.37
C ILE A 159 -6.31 8.68 0.51
N LYS A 160 -6.66 9.83 1.10
CA LYS A 160 -7.33 10.96 0.44
C LYS A 160 -6.46 12.22 0.61
N PRO A 161 -6.30 13.09 -0.40
CA PRO A 161 -6.80 13.03 -1.77
C PRO A 161 -6.14 11.94 -2.64
N ASP A 162 -6.60 11.80 -3.89
CA ASP A 162 -5.92 10.94 -4.89
C ASP A 162 -4.73 11.69 -5.49
N GLY A 163 -3.55 11.46 -4.92
CA GLY A 163 -2.31 12.06 -5.39
C GLY A 163 -1.95 11.71 -6.83
N LYS A 164 -2.33 10.51 -7.31
CA LYS A 164 -2.04 10.09 -8.67
C LYS A 164 -2.86 10.93 -9.65
N GLN A 165 -4.13 11.16 -9.32
CA GLN A 165 -4.98 12.06 -10.10
C GLN A 165 -4.46 13.50 -10.06
N MET A 166 -4.04 14.00 -8.89
CA MET A 166 -3.47 15.34 -8.76
C MET A 166 -2.28 15.57 -9.71
N LEU A 167 -1.37 14.59 -9.82
CA LEU A 167 -0.24 14.69 -10.75
C LEU A 167 -0.68 14.54 -12.20
N ARG A 168 -1.60 13.63 -12.52
CA ARG A 168 -2.11 13.44 -13.89
C ARG A 168 -2.80 14.69 -14.45
N ASP A 169 -3.46 15.45 -13.58
CA ASP A 169 -4.07 16.74 -13.94
C ASP A 169 -3.02 17.81 -14.27
N HIS A 170 -1.77 17.63 -13.82
CA HIS A 170 -0.61 18.47 -14.09
C HIS A 170 0.39 17.73 -15.00
N LYS A 171 0.00 17.54 -16.27
CA LYS A 171 0.76 16.75 -17.27
C LYS A 171 2.21 17.22 -17.44
N ASP A 172 2.43 18.52 -17.27
CA ASP A 172 3.73 19.18 -17.31
C ASP A 172 4.68 18.77 -16.18
N ILE A 173 4.15 18.21 -15.08
CA ILE A 173 4.95 17.56 -14.03
C ILE A 173 4.98 16.05 -14.25
N PHE A 174 3.83 15.45 -14.58
CA PHE A 174 3.69 14.00 -14.68
C PHE A 174 4.66 13.37 -15.69
N LEU A 175 4.83 14.02 -16.85
CA LEU A 175 5.61 13.50 -17.97
C LEU A 175 7.12 13.84 -17.90
N LYS A 176 7.59 14.58 -16.89
CA LYS A 176 8.99 14.99 -16.79
C LYS A 176 9.80 14.00 -15.94
N ASP A 177 11.07 13.84 -16.33
CA ASP A 177 12.08 13.10 -15.55
C ASP A 177 12.73 13.95 -14.45
N GLU A 178 12.48 15.26 -14.46
CA GLU A 178 12.97 16.24 -13.50
C GLU A 178 11.85 17.23 -13.15
N VAL A 179 11.76 17.60 -11.87
CA VAL A 179 10.77 18.57 -11.38
C VAL A 179 11.38 19.42 -10.28
N ASP A 180 11.04 20.70 -10.25
CA ASP A 180 11.42 21.56 -9.14
C ASP A 180 10.74 21.11 -7.84
N LYS A 181 11.53 20.95 -6.79
CA LYS A 181 11.05 20.45 -5.50
C LYS A 181 10.00 21.37 -4.88
N ILE A 182 10.17 22.69 -5.00
CA ILE A 182 9.25 23.67 -4.40
C ILE A 182 7.92 23.64 -5.15
N GLU A 183 7.97 23.53 -6.48
CA GLU A 183 6.78 23.37 -7.33
C GLU A 183 5.99 22.11 -6.96
N LEU A 184 6.67 20.96 -6.88
CA LEU A 184 6.03 19.69 -6.52
C LEU A 184 5.49 19.73 -5.08
N LYS A 185 6.24 20.33 -4.14
CA LYS A 185 5.81 20.49 -2.75
C LYS A 185 4.54 21.35 -2.66
N ARG A 186 4.47 22.43 -3.43
CA ARG A 186 3.28 23.29 -3.50
C ARG A 186 2.07 22.53 -4.03
N LEU A 187 2.24 21.68 -5.05
CA LEU A 187 1.15 20.87 -5.59
C LEU A 187 0.65 19.83 -4.58
N ILE A 188 1.57 19.12 -3.93
CA ILE A 188 1.25 17.95 -3.10
C ILE A 188 0.84 18.34 -1.68
N ILE A 189 1.41 19.39 -1.12
CA ILE A 189 1.23 19.75 0.30
C ILE A 189 0.33 20.98 0.45
N ASN A 190 0.61 22.06 -0.28
CA ASN A 190 -0.01 23.35 0.03
C ASN A 190 -1.50 23.34 -0.30
N GLY A 191 -2.32 23.63 0.71
CA GLY A 191 -3.79 23.63 0.56
C GLY A 191 -4.42 22.23 0.51
N GLN A 192 -3.63 21.17 0.67
CA GLN A 192 -4.12 19.80 0.71
C GLN A 192 -4.28 19.31 2.15
N SER A 193 -5.33 18.53 2.40
CA SER A 193 -5.50 17.82 3.66
C SER A 193 -5.44 16.33 3.41
N TRP A 194 -4.32 15.73 3.79
CA TRP A 194 -4.10 14.30 3.65
C TRP A 194 -4.76 13.56 4.82
N LEU A 195 -5.66 12.64 4.48
CA LEU A 195 -6.45 11.84 5.40
C LEU A 195 -6.21 10.35 5.12
N ILE A 196 -6.26 9.56 6.18
CA ILE A 196 -6.18 8.10 6.11
C ILE A 196 -7.48 7.47 6.62
N ASP A 197 -7.83 6.35 6.01
CA ASP A 197 -8.79 5.38 6.50
C ASP A 197 -8.09 4.02 6.58
N ILE A 198 -8.09 3.41 7.75
CA ILE A 198 -7.58 2.06 7.96
C ILE A 198 -8.75 1.11 7.79
N ALA A 199 -8.90 0.61 6.56
CA ALA A 199 -10.02 -0.20 6.15
C ALA A 199 -10.12 -1.51 6.95
N GLY A 200 -8.98 -2.04 7.38
CA GLY A 200 -8.89 -3.23 8.22
C GLY A 200 -7.59 -3.98 8.00
N PHE A 201 -7.54 -5.23 8.41
CA PHE A 201 -6.37 -6.08 8.24
C PHE A 201 -6.74 -7.52 7.84
N ILE A 202 -5.73 -8.29 7.45
CA ILE A 202 -5.78 -9.76 7.41
C ILE A 202 -4.59 -10.34 8.18
N ALA A 203 -4.76 -11.53 8.74
CA ALA A 203 -3.69 -12.32 9.33
C ALA A 203 -2.95 -13.14 8.25
N HIS A 204 -1.84 -13.77 8.64
CA HIS A 204 -1.07 -14.65 7.77
C HIS A 204 -1.92 -15.82 7.23
N GLU A 205 -2.70 -16.45 8.11
CA GLU A 205 -3.55 -17.60 7.77
C GLU A 205 -4.63 -17.23 6.76
N ASP A 206 -5.13 -15.99 6.81
CA ASP A 206 -6.05 -15.46 5.82
C ASP A 206 -5.37 -15.36 4.46
N LEU A 207 -4.16 -14.81 4.39
CA LEU A 207 -3.39 -14.73 3.15
C LEU A 207 -3.18 -16.12 2.54
N VAL A 208 -2.78 -17.10 3.35
CA VAL A 208 -2.63 -18.50 2.89
C VAL A 208 -3.95 -19.04 2.35
N SER A 209 -5.08 -18.74 3.01
CA SER A 209 -6.41 -19.14 2.56
C SER A 209 -6.83 -18.45 1.25
N ILE A 210 -6.50 -17.18 1.07
CA ILE A 210 -6.73 -16.39 -0.16
C ILE A 210 -5.93 -16.97 -1.34
N ILE A 211 -4.66 -17.31 -1.10
CA ILE A 211 -3.77 -17.92 -2.09
C ILE A 211 -4.29 -19.30 -2.50
N ASN A 212 -4.57 -20.18 -1.54
CA ASN A 212 -5.04 -21.53 -1.80
C ASN A 212 -6.47 -21.57 -2.36
N GLY A 213 -7.29 -20.58 -2.04
CA GLY A 213 -8.63 -20.39 -2.59
C GLY A 213 -8.66 -19.74 -3.98
N GLU A 214 -7.50 -19.42 -4.55
CA GLU A 214 -7.34 -18.77 -5.86
C GLU A 214 -8.18 -17.48 -5.98
N PHE A 215 -8.07 -16.60 -5.00
CA PHE A 215 -8.65 -15.26 -5.04
C PHE A 215 -7.80 -14.36 -5.93
N ILE A 216 -7.81 -14.65 -7.23
CA ILE A 216 -6.94 -14.03 -8.22
C ILE A 216 -7.74 -13.05 -9.08
N LEU A 217 -7.20 -11.85 -9.22
CA LEU A 217 -7.60 -10.87 -10.22
C LEU A 217 -6.52 -10.88 -11.32
N PRO A 218 -6.80 -11.45 -12.52
CA PRO A 218 -5.80 -11.65 -13.55
C PRO A 218 -5.26 -10.34 -14.16
N GLN A 219 -4.05 -10.41 -14.72
CA GLN A 219 -3.54 -9.34 -15.59
C GLN A 219 -4.49 -9.14 -16.78
N LYS A 220 -4.66 -7.89 -17.24
CA LYS A 220 -5.60 -7.46 -18.29
C LYS A 220 -7.08 -7.64 -17.96
N ALA A 221 -7.43 -8.10 -16.76
CA ALA A 221 -8.81 -8.08 -16.30
C ALA A 221 -9.28 -6.63 -16.09
N LEU A 222 -10.57 -6.38 -16.30
CA LEU A 222 -11.24 -5.11 -16.02
C LEU A 222 -11.94 -5.19 -14.66
N LEU A 223 -11.43 -4.43 -13.69
CA LEU A 223 -12.07 -4.22 -12.41
C LEU A 223 -13.19 -3.18 -12.53
N ASN A 224 -14.38 -3.55 -12.05
CA ASN A 224 -15.63 -2.78 -12.18
C ASN A 224 -15.89 -2.31 -13.63
N GLY A 225 -15.44 -3.09 -14.62
CA GLY A 225 -15.56 -2.78 -16.04
C GLY A 225 -14.75 -1.57 -16.54
N LYS A 226 -13.89 -0.97 -15.71
CA LYS A 226 -13.19 0.29 -16.05
C LYS A 226 -11.69 0.24 -15.89
N THR A 227 -11.19 -0.38 -14.83
CA THR A 227 -9.76 -0.35 -14.50
C THR A 227 -9.10 -1.63 -14.97
N GLU A 228 -8.25 -1.53 -15.99
CA GLU A 228 -7.44 -2.66 -16.44
C GLU A 228 -6.30 -2.95 -15.45
N MET A 229 -6.09 -4.23 -15.18
CA MET A 229 -5.10 -4.70 -14.22
C MET A 229 -3.73 -4.89 -14.88
N ASP A 230 -2.74 -4.11 -14.46
CA ASP A 230 -1.37 -4.19 -14.98
C ASP A 230 -0.65 -5.49 -14.58
N ALA A 231 -1.02 -6.10 -13.46
CA ALA A 231 -0.45 -7.37 -12.99
C ALA A 231 -1.55 -8.29 -12.45
N ALA A 232 -1.26 -9.59 -12.40
CA ALA A 232 -2.10 -10.54 -11.68
C ALA A 232 -1.89 -10.34 -10.17
N ASN A 233 -2.99 -10.26 -9.41
CA ASN A 233 -2.95 -9.98 -7.98
C ASN A 233 -3.82 -10.96 -7.22
N TYR A 234 -3.37 -11.39 -6.04
CA TYR A 234 -4.29 -11.80 -4.99
C TYR A 234 -5.06 -10.57 -4.50
N TYR A 235 -6.32 -10.75 -4.13
CA TYR A 235 -7.16 -9.65 -3.64
C TYR A 235 -7.91 -10.00 -2.37
N VAL A 236 -8.20 -8.95 -1.60
CA VAL A 236 -9.18 -8.98 -0.50
C VAL A 236 -10.09 -7.79 -0.65
N GLN A 237 -11.40 -8.02 -0.56
CA GLN A 237 -12.38 -6.96 -0.59
C GLN A 237 -12.41 -6.23 0.76
N SER A 238 -12.43 -4.90 0.74
CA SER A 238 -12.39 -4.08 1.97
C SER A 238 -13.53 -4.37 2.95
N GLY A 239 -14.70 -4.81 2.46
CA GLY A 239 -15.82 -5.24 3.30
C GLY A 239 -15.62 -6.59 3.99
N ASP A 240 -14.58 -7.35 3.62
CA ASP A 240 -14.24 -8.64 4.22
C ASP A 240 -13.04 -8.56 5.17
N LEU A 241 -12.40 -7.40 5.30
CA LEU A 241 -11.25 -7.21 6.19
C LEU A 241 -11.65 -7.28 7.66
N HIS A 242 -10.75 -7.80 8.49
CA HIS A 242 -10.92 -7.76 9.93
C HIS A 242 -10.82 -6.31 10.44
N PRO A 243 -11.68 -5.90 11.40
CA PRO A 243 -11.59 -4.58 12.02
C PRO A 243 -10.24 -4.35 12.71
N LEU A 244 -9.65 -3.17 12.58
CA LEU A 244 -8.37 -2.85 13.22
C LEU A 244 -8.40 -3.01 14.75
N SER A 245 -9.57 -2.84 15.39
CA SER A 245 -9.74 -3.07 16.84
C SER A 245 -9.33 -4.46 17.29
N ASP A 246 -9.53 -5.45 16.43
CA ASP A 246 -9.24 -6.85 16.76
C ASP A 246 -7.72 -7.06 16.76
N LEU A 247 -7.02 -6.50 15.76
CA LEU A 247 -5.55 -6.47 15.74
C LEU A 247 -4.98 -5.73 16.95
N VAL A 248 -5.55 -4.58 17.31
CA VAL A 248 -5.10 -3.82 18.50
C VAL A 248 -5.22 -4.66 19.78
N THR A 249 -6.29 -5.44 19.90
CA THR A 249 -6.51 -6.33 21.03
C THR A 249 -5.49 -7.47 21.05
N GLU A 250 -5.26 -8.09 19.89
CA GLU A 250 -4.31 -9.20 19.72
C GLU A 250 -2.87 -8.77 20.02
N LEU A 251 -2.43 -7.63 19.49
CA LEU A 251 -1.10 -7.07 19.73
C LEU A 251 -0.89 -6.74 21.22
N LYS A 252 -1.91 -6.23 21.91
CA LYS A 252 -1.83 -5.99 23.36
C LYS A 252 -1.72 -7.27 24.19
N SER A 253 -2.34 -8.35 23.74
CA SER A 253 -2.26 -9.65 24.43
C SER A 253 -0.94 -10.39 24.20
N SER A 254 -0.15 -9.95 23.22
CA SER A 254 1.12 -10.56 22.82
C SER A 254 2.36 -9.90 23.44
N ILE A 255 2.15 -8.91 24.31
CA ILE A 255 3.16 -8.17 25.08
C ILE A 255 3.07 -8.61 26.55
#